data_AF-D4CSC2-F1
#
_entry.id   AF-D4CSC2-F1
#
_cell.length_a   1.000
_cell.length_b   1.000
_cell.length_c   1.000
_cell.angle_alpha   90.00
_cell.angle_beta   90.00
_cell.angle_gamma   90.00
#
_symmetry.space_group_name_H-M   'P 1'
#
loop_
_entity.id
_entity.type
_entity.pdbx_description
1 polymer ?
#
loop_
_entity_poly.entity_id
_entity_poly.type
_entity_poly.pdbx_seq_one_letter_code
_entity_poly.pdbx_strand_id
1 'polypeptide(L)'
;MALIKISSINTIYYTTTILLYSIWETFFSEVKNYENLLEDELYMYVVDTLQFFKRDDLEKINKNNNIIEYIENKKEFFDFRLYKNIKILEMGLNYSNFIDNLENLDIKFKELEYSDTFDAFSRKGISWTIFETNFKKKKYILNFNNINLMIKEVLYKNILFKDIEKPAKFEETLLLLKKEKLNLNDEKINELNDILTKELKSKNYTIINNGLENSSYLLEYLEENMDKYAEIILKNCDGKIEEEEEYIIKFLNFKDIANEKKEKYIEFLADNITDFSKIDNRNLWNILLSKKKMEYSEKNIFTYFRENGFNEILIQFINLELKKLSYKGFNFEEEDKSTFFIEVLKCYELNNEIYSDILKTLEYVDENIRFPENIPDEKIDILIKLDVIKMNSENLIFIRNYYESSLNYFIKFNLNKYLEIIDNNLFSQEELLVILSDKKVDVESKLKLLKFSNQKIKIMDKDYPVEVQNHILENNYDNSEFLELIKNFNNFEEKTKEIIFNITKNNIGNFYSNLDKTSPSLIKKFLKGKEIDSEVKLIILINLLYFIREVEKFYKYLKLVKSKDYKDLVKRNTSFNISVNAFNLQLLQKLKEKGFIESFSQVNESIYEVTTIKDRENFID
;
A
#
# COMPACT_ATOMS: atom_id res chain seq x y z
N MET A 1 13.42 -84.21 29.53
CA MET A 1 12.04 -84.52 29.10
C MET A 1 12.10 -84.90 27.63
N ALA A 2 11.98 -86.20 27.32
CA ALA A 2 11.94 -86.69 25.96
C ALA A 2 10.52 -86.56 25.39
N LEU A 3 10.44 -85.88 24.25
CA LEU A 3 9.40 -85.94 23.21
C LEU A 3 8.12 -86.72 23.53
N ILE A 4 7.07 -85.98 23.92
CA ILE A 4 5.68 -86.38 23.71
C ILE A 4 5.01 -85.32 22.82
N LYS A 5 4.40 -85.85 21.77
CA LYS A 5 3.68 -85.22 20.65
C LYS A 5 2.99 -83.88 20.94
N ILE A 6 3.32 -82.96 20.04
CA ILE A 6 2.88 -81.59 19.77
C ILE A 6 1.33 -81.36 19.73
N SER A 7 0.50 -82.39 19.88
CA SER A 7 -0.97 -82.27 19.86
C SER A 7 -1.63 -82.21 21.25
N SER A 8 -0.89 -82.45 22.34
CA SER A 8 -1.47 -82.61 23.70
C SER A 8 -1.38 -81.35 24.57
N ILE A 9 -0.45 -80.43 24.30
CA ILE A 9 -0.30 -79.18 25.07
C ILE A 9 -1.50 -78.25 24.81
N ASN A 10 -1.97 -78.15 23.56
CA ASN A 10 -3.12 -77.30 23.21
C ASN A 10 -4.39 -77.70 23.95
N THR A 11 -4.69 -79.01 24.02
CA THR A 11 -5.87 -79.49 24.73
C THR A 11 -5.72 -79.29 26.24
N ILE A 12 -4.53 -79.50 26.81
CA ILE A 12 -4.29 -79.33 28.24
C ILE A 12 -4.35 -77.85 28.64
N TYR A 13 -3.74 -76.94 27.88
CA TYR A 13 -3.81 -75.49 28.12
C TYR A 13 -5.23 -74.96 27.93
N TYR A 14 -5.88 -75.26 26.80
CA TYR A 14 -7.29 -74.94 26.53
C TYR A 14 -8.20 -75.38 27.68
N THR A 15 -8.05 -76.64 28.11
CA THR A 15 -8.90 -77.21 29.16
C THR A 15 -8.59 -76.59 30.52
N THR A 16 -7.34 -76.25 30.81
CA THR A 16 -6.93 -75.63 32.08
C THR A 16 -7.41 -74.17 32.18
N THR A 17 -7.25 -73.35 31.13
CA THR A 17 -7.68 -71.94 31.13
C THR A 17 -9.21 -71.83 31.18
N ILE A 18 -9.93 -72.72 30.47
CA ILE A 18 -11.40 -72.78 30.52
C ILE A 18 -11.90 -73.32 31.87
N LEU A 19 -11.23 -74.33 32.45
CA LEU A 19 -11.55 -74.84 33.81
C LEU A 19 -11.31 -73.80 34.90
N LEU A 20 -10.22 -73.04 34.79
CA LEU A 20 -9.89 -71.98 35.75
C LEU A 20 -11.02 -70.96 35.82
N TYR A 21 -11.59 -70.59 34.67
CA TYR A 21 -12.68 -69.63 34.60
C TYR A 21 -14.05 -70.21 34.97
N SER A 22 -14.33 -71.47 34.60
CA SER A 22 -15.58 -72.13 35.00
C SER A 22 -15.69 -72.30 36.52
N ILE A 23 -14.57 -72.17 37.25
CA ILE A 23 -14.49 -72.26 38.71
C ILE A 23 -14.28 -70.87 39.36
N TRP A 24 -13.67 -69.90 38.67
CA TRP A 24 -13.30 -68.59 39.22
C TRP A 24 -13.60 -67.44 38.23
N GLU A 25 -14.87 -67.05 38.16
CA GLU A 25 -15.37 -66.03 37.22
C GLU A 25 -14.75 -64.63 37.37
N THR A 26 -14.16 -64.32 38.53
CA THR A 26 -13.50 -63.03 38.81
C THR A 26 -11.97 -63.10 38.67
N PHE A 27 -11.42 -64.24 38.23
CA PHE A 27 -9.98 -64.52 38.18
C PHE A 27 -9.17 -63.35 37.61
N PHE A 28 -9.50 -62.89 36.39
CA PHE A 28 -8.73 -61.82 35.74
C PHE A 28 -8.74 -60.51 36.54
N SER A 29 -9.89 -60.16 37.13
CA SER A 29 -10.04 -58.92 37.91
C SER A 29 -9.25 -58.94 39.23
N GLU A 30 -9.09 -60.11 39.83
CA GLU A 30 -8.33 -60.30 41.07
C GLU A 30 -6.83 -60.41 40.79
N VAL A 31 -6.47 -61.09 39.70
CA VAL A 31 -5.08 -61.42 39.35
C VAL A 31 -4.34 -60.26 38.68
N LYS A 32 -5.04 -59.38 37.94
CA LYS A 32 -4.45 -58.14 37.38
C LYS A 32 -3.81 -57.24 38.46
N ASN A 33 -4.31 -57.27 39.69
CA ASN A 33 -3.82 -56.46 40.81
C ASN A 33 -2.92 -57.24 41.78
N TYR A 34 -2.52 -58.46 41.43
CA TYR A 34 -1.74 -59.33 42.30
C TYR A 34 -0.24 -59.01 42.17
N GLU A 35 0.39 -58.56 43.26
CA GLU A 35 1.77 -58.05 43.27
C GLU A 35 2.84 -59.03 42.74
N ASN A 36 2.56 -60.34 42.72
CA ASN A 36 3.54 -61.37 42.33
C ASN A 36 3.32 -61.97 40.93
N LEU A 37 2.33 -61.51 40.16
CA LEU A 37 2.13 -61.98 38.80
C LEU A 37 3.02 -61.20 37.84
N LEU A 38 3.75 -61.90 36.96
CA LEU A 38 4.54 -61.23 35.92
C LEU A 38 3.61 -60.71 34.81
N GLU A 39 3.89 -59.51 34.31
CA GLU A 39 3.14 -58.89 33.21
C GLU A 39 3.08 -59.78 31.95
N ASP A 40 4.16 -60.52 31.67
CA ASP A 40 4.20 -61.50 30.57
C ASP A 40 3.19 -62.63 30.76
N GLU A 41 2.93 -63.05 31.99
CA GLU A 41 1.95 -64.11 32.31
C GLU A 41 0.53 -63.61 32.13
N LEU A 42 0.26 -62.37 32.53
CA LEU A 42 -1.03 -61.71 32.30
C LEU A 42 -1.29 -61.50 30.80
N TYR A 43 -0.27 -61.06 30.05
CA TYR A 43 -0.34 -60.91 28.61
C TYR A 43 -0.57 -62.25 27.89
N MET A 44 0.17 -63.30 28.24
CA MET A 44 -0.05 -64.65 27.70
C MET A 44 -1.48 -65.12 27.95
N TYR A 45 -2.01 -64.93 29.16
CA TYR A 45 -3.38 -65.30 29.50
C TYR A 45 -4.41 -64.60 28.60
N VAL A 46 -4.26 -63.29 28.36
CA VAL A 46 -5.18 -62.53 27.51
C VAL A 46 -5.09 -62.97 26.05
N VAL A 47 -3.87 -63.20 25.53
CA VAL A 47 -3.65 -63.67 24.16
C VAL A 47 -4.21 -65.08 23.97
N ASP A 48 -4.06 -65.97 24.95
CA ASP A 48 -4.69 -67.30 24.95
C ASP A 48 -6.22 -67.20 25.02
N THR A 49 -6.75 -66.30 25.83
CA THR A 49 -8.20 -66.05 25.94
C THR A 49 -8.78 -65.70 24.58
N LEU A 50 -8.14 -64.78 23.85
CA LEU A 50 -8.58 -64.38 22.51
C LEU A 50 -8.43 -65.50 21.47
N GLN A 51 -7.43 -66.38 21.55
CA GLN A 51 -7.23 -67.46 20.58
C GLN A 51 -8.21 -68.61 20.73
N PHE A 52 -8.53 -68.96 21.97
CA PHE A 52 -9.13 -70.26 22.30
C PHE A 52 -10.60 -70.18 22.71
N PHE A 53 -11.05 -69.06 23.25
CA PHE A 53 -12.40 -68.98 23.79
C PHE A 53 -13.44 -68.73 22.70
N LYS A 54 -14.64 -69.27 22.94
CA LYS A 54 -15.82 -68.96 22.14
C LYS A 54 -16.44 -67.66 22.64
N ARG A 55 -17.20 -67.00 21.76
CA ARG A 55 -17.92 -65.75 22.04
C ARG A 55 -18.69 -65.76 23.38
N ASP A 56 -19.48 -66.81 23.62
CA ASP A 56 -20.31 -66.92 24.83
C ASP A 56 -19.51 -66.99 26.13
N ASP A 57 -18.24 -67.43 26.07
CA ASP A 57 -17.37 -67.50 27.24
C ASP A 57 -16.60 -66.19 27.44
N LEU A 58 -16.29 -65.45 26.37
CA LEU A 58 -15.67 -64.13 26.47
C LEU A 58 -16.53 -63.11 27.20
N GLU A 59 -17.84 -63.11 26.97
CA GLU A 59 -18.78 -62.23 27.68
C GLU A 59 -18.75 -62.48 29.19
N LYS A 60 -18.57 -63.74 29.60
CA LYS A 60 -18.43 -64.07 31.01
C LYS A 60 -17.11 -63.51 31.54
N ILE A 61 -15.99 -63.83 30.89
CA ILE A 61 -14.63 -63.51 31.36
C ILE A 61 -14.36 -62.00 31.39
N ASN A 62 -14.97 -61.25 30.47
CA ASN A 62 -14.88 -59.81 30.43
C ASN A 62 -15.76 -59.10 31.49
N LYS A 63 -15.78 -59.62 32.72
CA LYS A 63 -16.50 -59.00 33.84
C LYS A 63 -15.92 -57.62 34.16
N ASN A 64 -16.80 -56.63 34.32
CA ASN A 64 -16.45 -55.22 34.57
C ASN A 64 -15.50 -54.60 33.52
N ASN A 65 -15.49 -55.10 32.29
CA ASN A 65 -14.62 -54.61 31.20
C ASN A 65 -13.12 -54.72 31.47
N ASN A 66 -12.67 -55.56 32.41
CA ASN A 66 -11.27 -55.60 32.81
C ASN A 66 -10.33 -56.06 31.67
N ILE A 67 -10.76 -57.05 30.89
CA ILE A 67 -9.98 -57.57 29.74
C ILE A 67 -9.93 -56.52 28.64
N ILE A 68 -11.09 -55.91 28.31
CA ILE A 68 -11.14 -54.80 27.35
C ILE A 68 -10.18 -53.70 27.77
N GLU A 69 -10.29 -53.20 29.01
CA GLU A 69 -9.45 -52.12 29.52
C GLU A 69 -7.96 -52.49 29.48
N TYR A 70 -7.60 -53.73 29.82
CA TYR A 70 -6.21 -54.19 29.73
C TYR A 70 -5.70 -54.14 28.28
N ILE A 71 -6.48 -54.69 27.33
CA ILE A 71 -6.10 -54.71 25.91
C ILE A 71 -6.00 -53.29 25.35
N GLU A 72 -7.01 -52.44 25.60
CA GLU A 72 -7.09 -51.09 25.03
C GLU A 72 -6.00 -50.14 25.53
N ASN A 73 -5.49 -50.34 26.75
CA ASN A 73 -4.45 -49.51 27.35
C ASN A 73 -3.02 -50.08 27.16
N LYS A 74 -2.86 -51.33 26.72
CA LYS A 74 -1.52 -51.93 26.54
C LYS A 74 -0.93 -51.53 25.20
N LYS A 75 0.00 -50.57 25.19
CA LYS A 75 0.64 -50.07 23.96
C LYS A 75 1.31 -51.18 23.14
N GLU A 76 2.05 -52.03 23.82
CA GLU A 76 2.80 -53.14 23.21
C GLU A 76 1.94 -54.41 23.08
N PHE A 77 0.61 -54.29 23.00
CA PHE A 77 -0.29 -55.46 22.94
C PHE A 77 -0.02 -56.38 21.75
N PHE A 78 0.58 -55.87 20.67
CA PHE A 78 0.99 -56.66 19.52
C PHE A 78 2.49 -56.94 19.48
N ASP A 79 3.24 -56.66 20.55
CA ASP A 79 4.61 -57.14 20.69
C ASP A 79 4.60 -58.62 21.09
N PHE A 80 4.56 -59.47 20.08
CA PHE A 80 4.58 -60.92 20.30
C PHE A 80 5.97 -61.46 20.69
N ARG A 81 7.02 -60.63 20.77
CA ARG A 81 8.31 -61.07 21.36
C ARG A 81 8.15 -61.39 22.85
N LEU A 82 7.18 -60.74 23.50
CA LEU A 82 6.76 -61.00 24.87
C LEU A 82 5.94 -62.30 24.98
N TYR A 83 5.42 -62.81 23.86
CA TYR A 83 4.60 -64.02 23.81
C TYR A 83 5.43 -65.25 23.39
N LYS A 84 5.79 -66.07 24.38
CA LYS A 84 6.67 -67.25 24.21
C LYS A 84 6.13 -68.32 23.24
N ASN A 85 4.83 -68.28 22.93
CA ASN A 85 4.12 -69.30 22.17
C ASN A 85 3.62 -68.82 20.79
N ILE A 86 4.28 -67.84 20.16
CA ILE A 86 3.82 -67.21 18.90
C ILE A 86 3.45 -68.19 17.78
N LYS A 87 4.14 -69.34 17.67
CA LYS A 87 3.84 -70.40 16.70
C LYS A 87 2.44 -70.98 16.84
N ILE A 88 1.83 -70.91 18.02
CA ILE A 88 0.47 -71.40 18.30
C ILE A 88 -0.59 -70.49 17.69
N LEU A 89 -0.35 -69.18 17.66
CA LEU A 89 -1.23 -68.20 17.00
C LEU A 89 -1.29 -68.45 15.49
N GLU A 90 -0.19 -68.90 14.89
CA GLU A 90 -0.08 -69.21 13.46
C GLU A 90 -0.74 -70.56 13.05
N MET A 91 -1.21 -71.38 13.99
CA MET A 91 -1.76 -72.72 13.73
C MET A 91 -3.30 -72.74 13.66
N GLY A 92 -3.84 -73.42 12.65
CA GLY A 92 -5.28 -73.75 12.58
C GLY A 92 -6.19 -72.52 12.45
N LEU A 93 -7.28 -72.49 13.23
CA LEU A 93 -8.25 -71.37 13.29
C LEU A 93 -7.89 -70.32 14.35
N ASN A 94 -6.78 -70.47 15.09
CA ASN A 94 -6.46 -69.64 16.26
C ASN A 94 -6.28 -68.16 15.88
N TYR A 95 -5.67 -67.87 14.73
CA TYR A 95 -5.55 -66.51 14.19
C TYR A 95 -6.91 -65.87 13.92
N SER A 96 -7.79 -66.59 13.21
CA SER A 96 -9.15 -66.12 12.92
C SER A 96 -9.94 -65.88 14.20
N ASN A 97 -9.88 -66.83 15.14
CA ASN A 97 -10.52 -66.68 16.46
C ASN A 97 -9.99 -65.46 17.21
N PHE A 98 -8.67 -65.23 17.23
CA PHE A 98 -8.07 -64.07 17.87
C PHE A 98 -8.63 -62.76 17.32
N ILE A 99 -8.67 -62.61 15.99
CA ILE A 99 -9.21 -61.42 15.32
C ILE A 99 -10.72 -61.28 15.55
N ASP A 100 -11.48 -62.36 15.44
CA ASP A 100 -12.93 -62.37 15.63
C ASP A 100 -13.28 -62.04 17.09
N ASN A 101 -12.46 -62.47 18.05
CA ASN A 101 -12.66 -62.21 19.46
C ASN A 101 -12.30 -60.77 19.85
N LEU A 102 -11.30 -60.16 19.23
CA LEU A 102 -11.08 -58.71 19.32
C LEU A 102 -12.29 -57.92 18.79
N GLU A 103 -12.97 -58.44 17.76
CA GLU A 103 -14.21 -57.85 17.24
C GLU A 103 -15.40 -58.08 18.16
N ASN A 104 -15.60 -59.30 18.66
CA ASN A 104 -16.68 -59.64 19.60
C ASN A 104 -16.61 -58.81 20.89
N LEU A 105 -15.41 -58.48 21.35
CA LEU A 105 -15.18 -57.61 22.52
C LEU A 105 -15.25 -56.10 22.21
N ASP A 106 -15.52 -55.72 20.95
CA ASP A 106 -15.51 -54.32 20.46
C ASP A 106 -14.27 -53.51 20.90
N ILE A 107 -13.10 -54.14 20.88
CA ILE A 107 -11.84 -53.49 21.30
C ILE A 107 -11.56 -52.25 20.46
N LYS A 108 -11.31 -51.13 21.15
CA LYS A 108 -10.83 -49.85 20.61
C LYS A 108 -9.49 -49.46 21.25
N PHE A 109 -8.41 -49.66 20.52
CA PHE A 109 -7.06 -49.40 21.01
C PHE A 109 -6.82 -47.91 21.24
N LYS A 110 -6.50 -47.54 22.50
CA LYS A 110 -6.19 -46.15 22.86
C LYS A 110 -4.85 -45.72 22.31
N GLU A 111 -3.84 -46.56 22.37
CA GLU A 111 -2.53 -46.30 21.79
C GLU A 111 -1.86 -47.64 21.52
N LEU A 112 -1.23 -47.77 20.35
CA LEU A 112 -0.47 -48.96 20.00
C LEU A 112 0.94 -48.61 19.57
N GLU A 113 1.87 -49.46 19.97
CA GLU A 113 3.24 -49.50 19.51
C GLU A 113 3.50 -50.91 19.01
N TYR A 114 3.95 -51.00 17.76
CA TYR A 114 4.32 -52.28 17.17
C TYR A 114 5.81 -52.49 17.28
N SER A 115 6.22 -53.72 17.61
CA SER A 115 7.63 -54.12 17.59
C SER A 115 8.26 -53.89 16.21
N ASP A 116 9.56 -53.60 16.20
CA ASP A 116 10.38 -53.21 15.03
C ASP A 116 10.33 -54.15 13.83
N THR A 117 9.87 -55.38 14.04
CA THR A 117 9.75 -56.40 13.03
C THR A 117 8.33 -56.53 12.52
N PHE A 118 7.80 -55.50 11.84
CA PHE A 118 6.52 -55.64 11.13
C PHE A 118 6.57 -56.74 10.04
N ASP A 119 7.78 -57.06 9.56
CA ASP A 119 8.03 -58.09 8.55
C ASP A 119 8.47 -59.46 9.10
N ALA A 120 8.92 -59.60 10.36
CA ALA A 120 9.82 -60.72 10.71
C ALA A 120 9.21 -62.02 11.28
N PHE A 121 7.89 -62.24 11.31
CA PHE A 121 7.35 -63.57 11.73
C PHE A 121 6.09 -63.99 10.95
N SER A 122 6.13 -64.79 9.88
CA SER A 122 7.23 -65.40 9.14
C SER A 122 6.71 -65.69 7.71
N ARG A 123 7.51 -65.41 6.66
CA ARG A 123 7.20 -65.63 5.21
C ARG A 123 5.88 -65.09 4.64
N LYS A 124 4.96 -64.51 5.44
CA LYS A 124 3.56 -64.23 5.05
C LYS A 124 2.96 -62.89 5.54
N GLY A 125 3.69 -62.04 6.29
CA GLY A 125 3.18 -60.72 6.68
C GLY A 125 2.02 -60.72 7.71
N ILE A 126 2.08 -61.58 8.73
CA ILE A 126 1.01 -61.71 9.75
C ILE A 126 0.84 -60.44 10.60
N SER A 127 1.92 -59.83 11.10
CA SER A 127 1.85 -58.56 11.86
C SER A 127 1.20 -57.45 11.05
N TRP A 128 1.56 -57.35 9.77
CA TRP A 128 0.89 -56.47 8.82
C TRP A 128 -0.60 -56.82 8.66
N THR A 129 -0.95 -58.10 8.53
CA THR A 129 -2.35 -58.54 8.40
C THR A 129 -3.16 -58.17 9.66
N ILE A 130 -2.58 -58.29 10.85
CA ILE A 130 -3.19 -57.85 12.12
C ILE A 130 -3.42 -56.34 12.10
N PHE A 131 -2.38 -55.56 11.79
CA PHE A 131 -2.48 -54.11 11.67
C PHE A 131 -3.57 -53.70 10.67
N GLU A 132 -3.50 -54.22 9.44
CA GLU A 132 -4.43 -53.92 8.35
C GLU A 132 -5.86 -54.34 8.69
N THR A 133 -6.06 -55.48 9.36
CA THR A 133 -7.40 -55.94 9.75
C THR A 133 -8.00 -55.04 10.82
N ASN A 134 -7.24 -54.73 11.89
CA ASN A 134 -7.71 -53.81 12.93
C ASN A 134 -7.95 -52.40 12.37
N PHE A 135 -7.15 -52.02 11.38
CA PHE A 135 -7.20 -50.72 10.72
C PHE A 135 -8.46 -50.59 9.87
N LYS A 136 -8.73 -51.56 8.99
CA LYS A 136 -9.97 -51.64 8.18
C LYS A 136 -11.22 -51.73 9.06
N LYS A 137 -11.13 -52.38 10.22
CA LYS A 137 -12.21 -52.46 11.22
C LYS A 137 -12.31 -51.22 12.13
N LYS A 138 -11.55 -50.13 11.87
CA LYS A 138 -11.60 -48.86 12.60
C LYS A 138 -11.46 -49.04 14.12
N LYS A 139 -10.51 -49.90 14.53
CA LYS A 139 -10.25 -50.25 15.94
C LYS A 139 -9.25 -49.34 16.64
N TYR A 140 -8.56 -48.45 15.93
CA TYR A 140 -7.67 -47.46 16.53
C TYR A 140 -8.47 -46.23 16.94
N ILE A 141 -8.42 -45.83 18.20
CA ILE A 141 -9.01 -44.56 18.63
C ILE A 141 -8.21 -43.44 17.97
N LEU A 142 -8.90 -42.51 17.31
CA LEU A 142 -8.24 -41.33 16.75
C LEU A 142 -7.63 -40.47 17.87
N ASN A 143 -6.30 -40.41 17.85
CA ASN A 143 -5.42 -39.51 18.57
C ASN A 143 -4.13 -39.38 17.77
N PHE A 144 -3.25 -38.46 18.17
CA PHE A 144 -2.04 -38.13 17.40
C PHE A 144 -1.10 -39.33 17.24
N ASN A 145 -0.89 -40.13 18.28
CA ASN A 145 0.03 -41.26 18.25
C ASN A 145 -0.47 -42.36 17.32
N ASN A 146 -1.75 -42.71 17.40
CA ASN A 146 -2.36 -43.69 16.50
C ASN A 146 -2.39 -43.21 15.04
N ILE A 147 -2.67 -41.93 14.78
CA ILE A 147 -2.61 -41.37 13.42
C ILE A 147 -1.20 -41.48 12.86
N ASN A 148 -0.19 -41.08 13.63
CA ASN A 148 1.22 -41.17 13.22
C ASN A 148 1.65 -42.61 12.97
N LEU A 149 1.24 -43.54 13.83
CA LEU A 149 1.47 -44.96 13.63
C LEU A 149 0.86 -45.42 12.31
N MET A 150 -0.43 -45.13 12.09
CA MET A 150 -1.12 -45.54 10.88
C MET A 150 -0.45 -44.98 9.62
N ILE A 151 -0.05 -43.72 9.64
CA ILE A 151 0.70 -43.08 8.55
C ILE A 151 2.02 -43.81 8.31
N LYS A 152 2.84 -43.99 9.34
CA LYS A 152 4.16 -44.63 9.22
C LYS A 152 4.06 -46.06 8.68
N GLU A 153 3.14 -46.87 9.18
CA GLU A 153 3.01 -48.27 8.73
C GLU A 153 2.44 -48.36 7.31
N VAL A 154 1.37 -47.61 7.01
CA VAL A 154 0.74 -47.62 5.66
C VAL A 154 1.72 -47.11 4.61
N LEU A 155 2.43 -46.01 4.89
CA LEU A 155 3.42 -45.46 3.96
C LEU A 155 4.63 -46.36 3.81
N TYR A 156 5.18 -46.91 4.91
CA TYR A 156 6.29 -47.84 4.82
C TYR A 156 5.96 -49.04 3.93
N LYS A 157 4.75 -49.61 4.11
CA LYS A 157 4.26 -50.68 3.24
C LYS A 157 4.20 -50.23 1.78
N ASN A 158 3.61 -49.06 1.50
CA ASN A 158 3.50 -48.55 0.14
C ASN A 158 4.88 -48.32 -0.50
N ILE A 159 5.86 -47.80 0.25
CA ILE A 159 7.24 -47.62 -0.22
C ILE A 159 7.88 -48.95 -0.61
N LEU A 160 7.66 -50.02 0.17
CA LEU A 160 8.20 -51.35 -0.15
C LEU A 160 7.57 -51.98 -1.41
N PHE A 161 6.32 -51.65 -1.73
CA PHE A 161 5.59 -52.20 -2.87
C PHE A 161 5.65 -51.33 -4.14
N LYS A 162 6.07 -50.06 -4.03
CA LYS A 162 6.22 -49.15 -5.17
C LYS A 162 7.67 -49.13 -5.68
N ASP A 163 7.84 -49.18 -7.00
CA ASP A 163 9.06 -48.68 -7.65
C ASP A 163 9.00 -47.14 -7.65
N ILE A 164 9.29 -46.52 -6.50
CA ILE A 164 9.32 -45.06 -6.40
C ILE A 164 10.59 -44.55 -7.10
N GLU A 165 10.44 -43.85 -8.23
CA GLU A 165 11.58 -43.30 -8.97
C GLU A 165 12.36 -42.26 -8.15
N LYS A 166 11.69 -41.54 -7.24
CA LYS A 166 12.31 -40.55 -6.35
C LYS A 166 11.51 -40.36 -5.04
N PRO A 167 11.94 -40.96 -3.91
CA PRO A 167 11.23 -40.82 -2.64
C PRO A 167 11.34 -39.40 -2.07
N ALA A 168 10.31 -38.97 -1.34
CA ALA A 168 10.38 -37.73 -0.56
C ALA A 168 11.28 -37.91 0.67
N LYS A 169 11.79 -36.81 1.23
CA LYS A 169 12.66 -36.86 2.43
C LYS A 169 12.03 -37.62 3.61
N PHE A 170 10.72 -37.46 3.81
CA PHE A 170 9.97 -38.22 4.81
C PHE A 170 10.07 -39.74 4.57
N GLU A 171 9.87 -40.17 3.32
CA GLU A 171 9.89 -41.57 2.91
C GLU A 171 11.30 -42.16 3.02
N GLU A 172 12.34 -41.41 2.62
CA GLU A 172 13.74 -41.80 2.80
C GLU A 172 14.08 -42.00 4.29
N THR A 173 13.67 -41.06 5.13
CA THR A 173 13.89 -41.09 6.59
C THR A 173 13.15 -42.27 7.22
N LEU A 174 11.90 -42.51 6.81
CA LEU A 174 11.09 -43.64 7.26
C LEU A 174 11.68 -44.98 6.84
N LEU A 175 12.14 -45.10 5.58
CA LEU A 175 12.78 -46.29 5.05
C LEU A 175 14.08 -46.60 5.80
N LEU A 176 14.92 -45.59 6.02
CA LEU A 176 16.15 -45.71 6.80
C LEU A 176 15.85 -46.20 8.22
N LEU A 177 14.91 -45.54 8.90
CA LEU A 177 14.51 -45.89 10.27
C LEU A 177 13.98 -47.33 10.35
N LYS A 178 13.18 -47.78 9.38
CA LYS A 178 12.54 -49.10 9.42
C LYS A 178 13.44 -50.23 8.94
N LYS A 179 14.23 -50.02 7.88
CA LYS A 179 15.09 -51.06 7.27
C LYS A 179 16.40 -51.26 8.03
N GLU A 180 16.98 -50.18 8.54
CA GLU A 180 18.32 -50.20 9.13
C GLU A 180 18.31 -50.10 10.65
N LYS A 181 17.13 -50.11 11.30
CA LYS A 181 16.99 -49.90 12.75
C LYS A 181 17.99 -50.69 13.60
N LEU A 182 18.18 -51.96 13.28
CA LEU A 182 19.06 -52.89 14.01
C LEU A 182 20.56 -52.51 13.91
N ASN A 183 20.93 -51.69 12.94
CA ASN A 183 22.30 -51.22 12.70
C ASN A 183 22.52 -49.77 13.16
N LEU A 184 21.48 -49.09 13.66
CA LEU A 184 21.54 -47.72 14.15
C LEU A 184 21.74 -47.71 15.67
N ASN A 185 22.45 -46.69 16.19
CA ASN A 185 22.50 -46.45 17.63
C ASN A 185 21.23 -45.71 18.10
N ASP A 186 20.98 -45.73 19.41
CA ASP A 186 19.78 -45.10 19.99
C ASP A 186 19.70 -43.60 19.69
N GLU A 187 20.85 -42.90 19.65
CA GLU A 187 20.93 -41.48 19.30
C GLU A 187 20.40 -41.21 17.88
N LYS A 188 20.82 -42.02 16.90
CA LYS A 188 20.38 -41.86 15.51
C LYS A 188 18.92 -42.23 15.32
N ILE A 189 18.44 -43.26 16.04
CA ILE A 189 17.02 -43.64 16.05
C ILE A 189 16.16 -42.49 16.57
N ASN A 190 16.59 -41.84 17.67
CA ASN A 190 15.89 -40.69 18.23
C ASN A 190 15.89 -39.50 17.26
N GLU A 191 17.04 -39.18 16.65
CA GLU A 191 17.14 -38.11 15.64
C GLU A 191 16.17 -38.33 14.46
N LEU A 192 16.12 -39.53 13.90
CA LEU A 192 15.22 -39.85 12.78
C LEU A 192 13.74 -39.79 13.21
N ASN A 193 13.42 -40.28 14.41
CA ASN A 193 12.07 -40.18 14.96
C ASN A 193 11.64 -38.73 15.18
N ASP A 194 12.54 -37.87 15.65
CA ASP A 194 12.28 -36.44 15.82
C ASP A 194 12.01 -35.76 14.48
N ILE A 195 12.78 -36.08 13.43
CA ILE A 195 12.54 -35.57 12.07
C ILE A 195 11.14 -35.96 11.58
N LEU A 196 10.80 -37.26 11.65
CA LEU A 196 9.49 -37.76 11.21
C LEU A 196 8.35 -37.13 12.02
N THR A 197 8.52 -37.01 13.34
CA THR A 197 7.50 -36.46 14.24
C THR A 197 7.27 -34.99 13.95
N LYS A 198 8.34 -34.21 13.73
CA LYS A 198 8.25 -32.80 13.34
C LYS A 198 7.48 -32.63 12.04
N GLU A 199 7.79 -33.43 11.01
CA GLU A 199 7.06 -33.36 9.74
C GLU A 199 5.60 -33.80 9.89
N LEU A 200 5.31 -34.84 10.68
CA LEU A 200 3.93 -35.27 10.96
C LEU A 200 3.11 -34.24 11.75
N LYS A 201 3.75 -33.35 12.51
CA LYS A 201 3.08 -32.26 13.20
C LYS A 201 2.67 -31.12 12.25
N SER A 202 3.53 -30.78 11.28
CA SER A 202 3.28 -29.64 10.38
C SER A 202 2.69 -30.01 9.02
N LYS A 203 2.87 -31.25 8.53
CA LYS A 203 2.54 -31.69 7.17
C LYS A 203 1.71 -32.99 7.11
N ASN A 204 0.96 -33.27 8.17
CA ASN A 204 0.25 -34.53 8.34
C ASN A 204 -0.65 -34.87 7.15
N TYR A 205 -1.47 -33.92 6.72
CA TYR A 205 -2.51 -34.15 5.73
C TYR A 205 -1.92 -34.30 4.33
N THR A 206 -0.87 -33.54 4.01
CA THR A 206 -0.09 -33.67 2.77
C THR A 206 0.53 -35.05 2.68
N ILE A 207 1.17 -35.52 3.75
CA ILE A 207 1.80 -36.84 3.81
C ILE A 207 0.75 -37.94 3.57
N ILE A 208 -0.45 -37.82 4.16
CA ILE A 208 -1.52 -38.80 3.97
C ILE A 208 -2.01 -38.82 2.51
N ASN A 209 -2.27 -37.66 1.92
CA ASN A 209 -2.82 -37.57 0.57
C ASN A 209 -1.77 -37.88 -0.52
N ASN A 210 -0.49 -37.56 -0.35
CA ASN A 210 0.53 -37.89 -1.36
C ASN A 210 0.91 -39.39 -1.38
N GLY A 211 0.62 -40.16 -0.33
CA GLY A 211 0.95 -41.59 -0.23
C GLY A 211 0.07 -42.55 -1.06
N LEU A 212 -0.84 -42.03 -1.90
CA LEU A 212 -2.07 -42.68 -2.38
C LEU A 212 -1.93 -43.64 -3.57
N GLU A 213 -1.76 -44.92 -3.28
CA GLU A 213 -2.55 -45.93 -4.02
C GLU A 213 -3.33 -46.85 -3.05
N ASN A 214 -2.83 -47.09 -1.83
CA ASN A 214 -3.52 -47.90 -0.81
C ASN A 214 -3.94 -47.15 0.48
N SER A 215 -3.74 -45.83 0.56
CA SER A 215 -4.17 -45.02 1.72
C SER A 215 -5.65 -44.60 1.68
N SER A 216 -6.46 -45.16 0.76
CA SER A 216 -7.91 -44.90 0.70
C SER A 216 -8.62 -45.18 2.02
N TYR A 217 -8.27 -46.27 2.71
CA TYR A 217 -8.84 -46.59 4.02
C TYR A 217 -8.47 -45.59 5.12
N LEU A 218 -7.24 -45.05 5.10
CA LEU A 218 -6.82 -44.03 6.07
C LEU A 218 -7.57 -42.73 5.84
N LEU A 219 -7.60 -42.28 4.59
CA LEU A 219 -8.31 -41.09 4.21
C LEU A 219 -9.80 -41.24 4.50
N GLU A 220 -10.44 -42.34 4.11
CA GLU A 220 -11.85 -42.61 4.40
C GLU A 220 -12.12 -42.55 5.90
N TYR A 221 -11.29 -43.21 6.72
CA TYR A 221 -11.50 -43.19 8.16
C TYR A 221 -11.31 -41.80 8.79
N LEU A 222 -10.32 -41.03 8.31
CA LEU A 222 -10.08 -39.67 8.78
C LEU A 222 -11.17 -38.70 8.29
N GLU A 223 -11.60 -38.81 7.03
CA GLU A 223 -12.62 -37.96 6.42
C GLU A 223 -14.00 -38.19 7.05
N GLU A 224 -14.35 -39.44 7.39
CA GLU A 224 -15.55 -39.74 8.21
C GLU A 224 -15.52 -39.10 9.61
N ASN A 225 -14.33 -38.74 10.10
CA ASN A 225 -14.11 -38.19 11.44
C ASN A 225 -13.35 -36.85 11.37
N MET A 226 -13.54 -36.10 10.27
CA MET A 226 -12.64 -34.99 9.92
C MET A 226 -12.60 -33.89 10.98
N ASP A 227 -13.74 -33.61 11.62
CA ASP A 227 -13.82 -32.61 12.69
C ASP A 227 -13.01 -32.98 13.94
N LYS A 228 -12.96 -34.29 14.28
CA LYS A 228 -12.14 -34.83 15.36
C LYS A 228 -10.67 -34.85 14.96
N TYR A 229 -10.38 -35.26 13.72
CA TYR A 229 -9.02 -35.21 13.16
C TYR A 229 -8.45 -33.78 13.21
N ALA A 230 -9.22 -32.78 12.77
CA ALA A 230 -8.86 -31.37 12.84
C ALA A 230 -8.50 -30.94 14.27
N GLU A 231 -9.31 -31.32 15.27
CA GLU A 231 -9.02 -31.03 16.68
C GLU A 231 -7.68 -31.64 17.13
N ILE A 232 -7.41 -32.89 16.75
CA ILE A 232 -6.18 -33.59 17.10
C ILE A 232 -4.96 -32.88 16.50
N ILE A 233 -5.00 -32.57 15.20
CA ILE A 233 -3.86 -31.93 14.54
C ILE A 233 -3.61 -30.53 15.13
N LEU A 234 -4.65 -29.72 15.34
CA LEU A 234 -4.52 -28.38 15.91
C LEU A 234 -3.97 -28.37 17.36
N LYS A 235 -4.13 -29.46 18.10
CA LYS A 235 -3.54 -29.63 19.45
C LYS A 235 -2.07 -30.04 19.40
N ASN A 236 -1.62 -30.63 18.30
CA ASN A 236 -0.30 -31.27 18.20
C ASN A 236 0.64 -30.63 17.18
N CYS A 237 0.18 -29.66 16.37
CA CYS A 237 0.98 -29.02 15.32
C CYS A 237 2.02 -28.00 15.82
N ASP A 238 2.21 -27.86 17.14
CA ASP A 238 3.12 -26.88 17.76
C ASP A 238 2.93 -25.43 17.23
N GLY A 239 1.70 -25.08 16.87
CA GLY A 239 1.35 -23.76 16.34
C GLY A 239 1.82 -23.48 14.91
N LYS A 240 2.24 -24.50 14.15
CA LYS A 240 2.73 -24.35 12.77
C LYS A 240 2.22 -25.44 11.83
N ILE A 241 1.73 -25.04 10.68
CA ILE A 241 1.20 -25.92 9.62
C ILE A 241 1.89 -25.55 8.30
N GLU A 242 2.54 -26.51 7.66
CA GLU A 242 3.37 -26.37 6.44
C GLU A 242 2.86 -27.31 5.33
N GLU A 243 1.55 -27.49 5.28
CA GLU A 243 0.87 -28.34 4.30
C GLU A 243 0.96 -27.75 2.89
N GLU A 244 0.91 -28.60 1.86
CA GLU A 244 0.79 -28.12 0.48
C GLU A 244 -0.56 -27.42 0.27
N GLU A 245 -0.57 -26.35 -0.54
CA GLU A 245 -1.72 -25.46 -0.70
C GLU A 245 -3.01 -26.19 -1.09
N GLU A 246 -2.93 -27.19 -1.97
CA GLU A 246 -4.07 -28.01 -2.37
C GLU A 246 -4.76 -28.66 -1.16
N TYR A 247 -3.98 -29.15 -0.21
CA TYR A 247 -4.50 -29.82 0.99
C TYR A 247 -4.96 -28.84 2.06
N ILE A 248 -4.37 -27.65 2.13
CA ILE A 248 -4.91 -26.53 2.91
C ILE A 248 -6.32 -26.20 2.41
N ILE A 249 -6.49 -26.03 1.09
CA ILE A 249 -7.78 -25.73 0.48
C ILE A 249 -8.78 -26.86 0.73
N LYS A 250 -8.37 -28.13 0.52
CA LYS A 250 -9.22 -29.30 0.78
C LYS A 250 -9.69 -29.33 2.24
N PHE A 251 -8.81 -29.04 3.19
CA PHE A 251 -9.14 -28.96 4.62
C PHE A 251 -10.15 -27.84 4.90
N LEU A 252 -9.92 -26.63 4.40
CA LEU A 252 -10.80 -25.47 4.63
C LEU A 252 -12.20 -25.64 3.99
N ASN A 253 -12.29 -26.35 2.86
CA ASN A 253 -13.57 -26.62 2.19
C ASN A 253 -14.33 -27.81 2.77
N PHE A 254 -13.74 -28.58 3.69
CA PHE A 254 -14.41 -29.73 4.28
C PHE A 254 -15.60 -29.27 5.14
N LYS A 255 -16.82 -29.65 4.74
CA LYS A 255 -18.07 -29.10 5.32
C LYS A 255 -18.25 -29.42 6.80
N ASP A 256 -17.80 -30.61 7.23
CA ASP A 256 -18.08 -31.11 8.58
C ASP A 256 -17.12 -30.56 9.64
N ILE A 257 -16.05 -29.86 9.25
CA ILE A 257 -15.14 -29.22 10.21
C ILE A 257 -15.78 -27.92 10.72
N ALA A 258 -15.88 -27.78 12.04
CA ALA A 258 -16.37 -26.58 12.70
C ALA A 258 -15.55 -25.34 12.30
N ASN A 259 -16.22 -24.19 12.13
CA ASN A 259 -15.55 -22.97 11.68
C ASN A 259 -14.43 -22.55 12.62
N GLU A 260 -14.62 -22.61 13.94
CA GLU A 260 -13.61 -22.22 14.94
C GLU A 260 -12.29 -22.98 14.76
N LYS A 261 -12.35 -24.24 14.30
CA LYS A 261 -11.17 -25.06 14.01
C LYS A 261 -10.50 -24.61 12.71
N LYS A 262 -11.27 -24.25 11.68
CA LYS A 262 -10.73 -23.68 10.44
C LYS A 262 -10.05 -22.34 10.69
N GLU A 263 -10.62 -21.50 11.55
CA GLU A 263 -10.00 -20.23 11.94
C GLU A 263 -8.64 -20.47 12.61
N LYS A 264 -8.59 -21.36 13.60
CA LYS A 264 -7.35 -21.72 14.28
C LYS A 264 -6.33 -22.36 13.33
N TYR A 265 -6.80 -23.16 12.37
CA TYR A 265 -5.95 -23.74 11.32
C TYR A 265 -5.31 -22.65 10.48
N ILE A 266 -6.08 -21.64 10.04
CA ILE A 266 -5.57 -20.48 9.30
C ILE A 266 -4.51 -19.73 10.11
N GLU A 267 -4.71 -19.53 11.40
CA GLU A 267 -3.72 -18.85 12.26
C GLU A 267 -2.35 -19.55 12.26
N PHE A 268 -2.33 -20.88 12.17
CA PHE A 268 -1.11 -21.68 12.21
C PHE A 268 -0.48 -21.93 10.83
N LEU A 269 -1.11 -21.51 9.73
CA LEU A 269 -0.53 -21.65 8.39
C LEU A 269 0.82 -20.93 8.29
N ALA A 270 1.84 -21.63 7.79
CA ALA A 270 3.15 -21.06 7.52
C ALA A 270 3.15 -20.25 6.21
N ASP A 271 2.49 -20.79 5.19
CA ASP A 271 2.45 -20.24 3.84
C ASP A 271 1.11 -19.57 3.53
N ASN A 272 1.14 -18.67 2.54
CA ASN A 272 -0.04 -17.97 2.06
C ASN A 272 -0.78 -18.78 1.00
N ILE A 273 -2.11 -18.68 1.00
CA ILE A 273 -2.95 -19.25 -0.06
C ILE A 273 -2.92 -18.28 -1.25
N THR A 274 -2.73 -18.83 -2.46
CA THR A 274 -2.52 -18.06 -3.69
C THR A 274 -3.83 -17.60 -4.32
N ASP A 275 -4.94 -18.31 -4.10
CA ASP A 275 -6.22 -18.04 -4.78
C ASP A 275 -7.43 -18.12 -3.85
N PHE A 276 -8.02 -16.96 -3.57
CA PHE A 276 -9.25 -16.84 -2.77
C PHE A 276 -10.41 -17.68 -3.32
N SER A 277 -10.53 -17.72 -4.65
CA SER A 277 -11.73 -18.27 -5.29
C SER A 277 -11.92 -19.76 -5.03
N LYS A 278 -10.84 -20.45 -4.63
CA LYS A 278 -10.85 -21.88 -4.27
C LYS A 278 -11.38 -22.15 -2.86
N ILE A 279 -11.58 -21.13 -2.03
CA ILE A 279 -12.13 -21.28 -0.68
C ILE A 279 -13.65 -21.05 -0.71
N ASP A 280 -14.40 -22.12 -0.46
CA ASP A 280 -15.87 -22.14 -0.57
C ASP A 280 -16.53 -21.31 0.53
N ASN A 281 -16.02 -21.41 1.77
CA ASN A 281 -16.60 -20.71 2.91
C ASN A 281 -16.11 -19.25 2.96
N ARG A 282 -16.93 -18.34 2.44
CA ARG A 282 -16.66 -16.90 2.39
C ARG A 282 -16.45 -16.26 3.77
N ASN A 283 -17.01 -16.82 4.85
CA ASN A 283 -16.81 -16.28 6.20
C ASN A 283 -15.33 -16.34 6.64
N LEU A 284 -14.55 -17.26 6.08
CA LEU A 284 -13.12 -17.40 6.38
C LEU A 284 -12.26 -16.32 5.72
N TRP A 285 -12.78 -15.60 4.72
CA TRP A 285 -11.99 -14.66 3.93
C TRP A 285 -11.50 -13.47 4.76
N ASN A 286 -12.34 -12.97 5.68
CA ASN A 286 -11.98 -11.91 6.62
C ASN A 286 -10.80 -12.31 7.51
N ILE A 287 -10.78 -13.58 7.93
CA ILE A 287 -9.76 -14.14 8.82
C ILE A 287 -8.47 -14.33 8.04
N LEU A 288 -8.57 -14.85 6.82
CA LEU A 288 -7.46 -15.00 5.89
C LEU A 288 -6.74 -13.67 5.62
N LEU A 289 -7.47 -12.57 5.36
CA LEU A 289 -6.87 -11.24 5.19
C LEU A 289 -6.29 -10.68 6.49
N SER A 290 -7.06 -10.69 7.58
CA SER A 290 -6.62 -10.12 8.86
C SER A 290 -5.39 -10.81 9.44
N LYS A 291 -5.26 -12.12 9.23
CA LYS A 291 -4.08 -12.93 9.61
C LYS A 291 -2.98 -12.92 8.56
N LYS A 292 -3.16 -12.19 7.45
CA LYS A 292 -2.20 -12.04 6.34
C LYS A 292 -1.80 -13.37 5.72
N LYS A 293 -2.75 -14.31 5.60
CA LYS A 293 -2.56 -15.68 5.08
C LYS A 293 -2.95 -15.84 3.62
N MET A 294 -3.16 -14.72 2.94
CA MET A 294 -3.47 -14.68 1.51
C MET A 294 -2.34 -14.00 0.78
N GLU A 295 -2.04 -14.51 -0.40
CA GLU A 295 -1.09 -13.87 -1.29
C GLU A 295 -1.58 -12.47 -1.65
N TYR A 296 -0.70 -11.50 -1.47
CA TYR A 296 -0.95 -10.11 -1.82
C TYR A 296 -0.86 -9.95 -3.34
N SER A 297 -2.02 -10.06 -3.99
CA SER A 297 -2.16 -9.99 -5.44
C SER A 297 -3.40 -9.20 -5.85
N GLU A 298 -3.32 -8.60 -7.04
CA GLU A 298 -4.39 -7.85 -7.68
C GLU A 298 -5.64 -8.71 -7.83
N LYS A 299 -5.46 -9.99 -8.21
CA LYS A 299 -6.52 -10.98 -8.31
C LYS A 299 -7.21 -11.17 -6.97
N ASN A 300 -6.46 -11.46 -5.90
CA ASN A 300 -7.04 -11.73 -4.59
C ASN A 300 -7.73 -10.50 -3.98
N ILE A 301 -7.12 -9.33 -4.10
CA ILE A 301 -7.71 -8.06 -3.63
C ILE A 301 -9.04 -7.80 -4.33
N PHE A 302 -9.09 -7.96 -5.65
CA PHE A 302 -10.29 -7.72 -6.42
C PHE A 302 -11.36 -8.80 -6.19
N THR A 303 -10.96 -10.07 -6.09
CA THR A 303 -11.87 -11.18 -5.76
C THR A 303 -12.53 -10.96 -4.39
N TYR A 304 -11.77 -10.54 -3.38
CA TYR A 304 -12.33 -10.21 -2.07
C TYR A 304 -13.29 -9.02 -2.15
N PHE A 305 -12.88 -7.95 -2.86
CA PHE A 305 -13.70 -6.76 -3.06
C PHE A 305 -15.07 -7.07 -3.69
N ARG A 306 -15.13 -7.91 -4.73
CA ARG A 306 -16.40 -8.26 -5.40
C ARG A 306 -17.44 -8.85 -4.44
N GLU A 307 -16.99 -9.61 -3.45
CA GLU A 307 -17.85 -10.34 -2.52
C GLU A 307 -18.17 -9.53 -1.25
N ASN A 308 -17.22 -8.74 -0.75
CA ASN A 308 -17.32 -8.09 0.58
C ASN A 308 -17.24 -6.55 0.55
N GLY A 309 -17.08 -5.97 -0.63
CA GLY A 309 -16.86 -4.53 -0.82
C GLY A 309 -15.52 -4.02 -0.28
N PHE A 310 -15.37 -2.71 -0.26
CA PHE A 310 -14.15 -2.01 0.18
C PHE A 310 -14.19 -1.73 1.70
N ASN A 311 -14.08 -2.79 2.50
CA ASN A 311 -14.18 -2.70 3.97
C ASN A 311 -12.83 -2.46 4.67
N GLU A 312 -12.85 -2.21 5.99
CA GLU A 312 -11.64 -1.94 6.79
C GLU A 312 -10.59 -3.06 6.72
N ILE A 313 -11.03 -4.32 6.67
CA ILE A 313 -10.12 -5.48 6.60
C ILE A 313 -9.35 -5.46 5.27
N LEU A 314 -10.05 -5.20 4.16
CA LEU A 314 -9.42 -5.06 2.84
C LEU A 314 -8.46 -3.88 2.80
N ILE A 315 -8.88 -2.72 3.34
CA ILE A 315 -8.04 -1.50 3.40
C ILE A 315 -6.75 -1.78 4.16
N GLN A 316 -6.84 -2.38 5.35
CA GLN A 316 -5.67 -2.74 6.16
C GLN A 316 -4.76 -3.74 5.43
N PHE A 317 -5.33 -4.70 4.71
CA PHE A 317 -4.56 -5.67 3.93
C PHE A 317 -3.84 -5.01 2.75
N ILE A 318 -4.53 -4.15 1.99
CA ILE A 318 -3.94 -3.38 0.88
C ILE A 318 -2.81 -2.47 1.40
N ASN A 319 -3.01 -1.78 2.52
CA ASN A 319 -2.00 -0.91 3.13
C ASN A 319 -0.76 -1.64 3.71
N LEU A 320 -0.66 -2.96 3.58
CA LEU A 320 0.58 -3.69 3.90
C LEU A 320 1.71 -3.37 2.92
N GLU A 321 1.41 -2.84 1.72
CA GLU A 321 2.41 -2.40 0.74
C GLU A 321 3.43 -3.48 0.35
N LEU A 322 3.02 -4.76 0.36
CA LEU A 322 3.96 -5.88 0.15
C LEU A 322 4.56 -5.90 -1.27
N LYS A 323 3.85 -5.33 -2.25
CA LYS A 323 4.36 -5.06 -3.60
C LYS A 323 3.61 -3.89 -4.24
N LYS A 324 4.20 -3.30 -5.27
CA LYS A 324 3.53 -2.33 -6.15
C LYS A 324 2.39 -3.01 -6.90
N LEU A 325 1.15 -2.56 -6.67
CA LEU A 325 -0.03 -3.08 -7.35
C LEU A 325 -0.16 -2.48 -8.76
N SER A 326 -0.54 -3.31 -9.73
CA SER A 326 -0.83 -2.85 -11.09
C SER A 326 -1.98 -3.60 -11.73
N TYR A 327 -3.08 -2.90 -11.99
CA TYR A 327 -4.27 -3.41 -12.67
C TYR A 327 -4.24 -3.24 -14.20
N LYS A 328 -3.08 -2.91 -14.76
CA LYS A 328 -2.91 -2.78 -16.21
C LYS A 328 -3.14 -4.12 -16.91
N GLY A 329 -4.10 -4.16 -17.82
CA GLY A 329 -4.47 -5.40 -18.54
C GLY A 329 -5.17 -6.44 -17.66
N PHE A 330 -5.59 -6.07 -16.43
CA PHE A 330 -6.39 -6.93 -15.59
C PHE A 330 -7.79 -7.11 -16.20
N ASN A 331 -8.27 -8.35 -16.22
CA ASN A 331 -9.55 -8.69 -16.86
C ASN A 331 -10.71 -8.40 -15.91
N PHE A 332 -11.28 -7.20 -16.02
CA PHE A 332 -12.50 -6.81 -15.31
C PHE A 332 -13.74 -7.13 -16.15
N GLU A 333 -14.83 -7.49 -15.49
CA GLU A 333 -16.17 -7.26 -16.07
C GLU A 333 -16.42 -5.74 -16.11
N GLU A 334 -17.10 -5.21 -17.15
CA GLU A 334 -17.15 -3.75 -17.39
C GLU A 334 -17.72 -2.96 -16.20
N GLU A 335 -18.79 -3.45 -15.57
CA GLU A 335 -19.43 -2.82 -14.41
C GLU A 335 -18.57 -2.91 -13.14
N ASP A 336 -17.75 -3.95 -13.01
CA ASP A 336 -16.91 -4.11 -11.82
C ASP A 336 -15.75 -3.11 -11.81
N LYS A 337 -15.20 -2.79 -13.00
CA LYS A 337 -14.07 -1.85 -13.12
C LYS A 337 -14.47 -0.46 -12.64
N SER A 338 -15.62 0.03 -13.06
CA SER A 338 -16.14 1.35 -12.66
C SER A 338 -16.44 1.39 -11.17
N THR A 339 -17.08 0.34 -10.65
CA THR A 339 -17.39 0.21 -9.23
C THR A 339 -16.12 0.20 -8.38
N PHE A 340 -15.13 -0.62 -8.75
CA PHE A 340 -13.84 -0.68 -8.05
C PHE A 340 -13.10 0.67 -8.10
N PHE A 341 -13.10 1.34 -9.25
CA PHE A 341 -12.49 2.66 -9.38
C PHE A 341 -13.16 3.69 -8.46
N ILE A 342 -14.49 3.74 -8.43
CA ILE A 342 -15.26 4.67 -7.60
C ILE A 342 -15.00 4.43 -6.10
N GLU A 343 -14.94 3.16 -5.68
CA GLU A 343 -14.68 2.80 -4.29
C GLU A 343 -13.25 3.15 -3.87
N VAL A 344 -12.26 2.89 -4.74
CA VAL A 344 -10.87 3.34 -4.49
C VAL A 344 -10.81 4.86 -4.41
N LEU A 345 -11.47 5.58 -5.33
CA LEU A 345 -11.48 7.05 -5.35
C LEU A 345 -12.00 7.66 -4.04
N LYS A 346 -13.01 7.03 -3.42
CA LYS A 346 -13.62 7.47 -2.16
C LYS A 346 -12.88 6.97 -0.90
N CYS A 347 -11.95 6.03 -1.02
CA CYS A 347 -11.23 5.48 0.12
C CYS A 347 -9.98 6.29 0.44
N TYR A 348 -10.11 7.22 1.39
CA TYR A 348 -9.03 8.12 1.80
C TYR A 348 -8.05 7.46 2.78
N GLU A 349 -8.45 6.35 3.41
CA GLU A 349 -7.65 5.54 4.34
C GLU A 349 -6.56 4.73 3.63
N LEU A 350 -6.62 4.57 2.30
CA LEU A 350 -5.53 4.00 1.53
C LEU A 350 -4.29 4.89 1.61
N ASN A 351 -3.11 4.29 1.74
CA ASN A 351 -1.87 5.05 1.67
C ASN A 351 -1.72 5.72 0.30
N ASN A 352 -1.11 6.90 0.26
CA ASN A 352 -1.01 7.73 -0.95
C ASN A 352 -0.34 7.03 -2.13
N GLU A 353 0.71 6.24 -1.88
CA GLU A 353 1.42 5.51 -2.93
C GLU A 353 0.54 4.43 -3.56
N ILE A 354 -0.16 3.63 -2.74
CA ILE A 354 -1.08 2.60 -3.22
C ILE A 354 -2.27 3.22 -3.95
N TYR A 355 -2.89 4.24 -3.36
CA TYR A 355 -4.00 4.98 -3.96
C TYR A 355 -3.61 5.47 -5.36
N SER A 356 -2.42 6.06 -5.48
CA SER A 356 -1.89 6.52 -6.77
C SER A 356 -1.65 5.36 -7.75
N ASP A 357 -1.08 4.25 -7.29
CA ASP A 357 -0.72 3.12 -8.16
C ASP A 357 -1.95 2.39 -8.70
N ILE A 358 -2.96 2.16 -7.86
CA ILE A 358 -4.22 1.54 -8.27
C ILE A 358 -4.92 2.41 -9.32
N LEU A 359 -5.17 3.69 -9.00
CA LEU A 359 -5.91 4.58 -9.91
C LEU A 359 -5.18 4.78 -11.24
N LYS A 360 -3.85 4.92 -11.20
CA LYS A 360 -3.04 5.06 -12.42
C LYS A 360 -3.12 3.85 -13.33
N THR A 361 -3.09 2.64 -12.77
CA THR A 361 -2.99 1.41 -13.55
C THR A 361 -4.35 0.87 -13.99
N LEU A 362 -5.44 1.28 -13.32
CA LEU A 362 -6.80 1.02 -13.79
C LEU A 362 -7.07 1.69 -15.14
N GLU A 363 -6.47 2.85 -15.43
CA GLU A 363 -6.67 3.60 -16.68
C GLU A 363 -8.18 3.77 -17.00
N TYR A 364 -9.02 3.96 -15.96
CA TYR A 364 -10.45 4.16 -16.12
C TYR A 364 -10.73 5.62 -16.51
N VAL A 365 -11.45 5.81 -17.60
CA VAL A 365 -11.81 7.12 -18.13
C VAL A 365 -13.32 7.18 -18.25
N ASP A 366 -13.96 7.87 -17.32
CA ASP A 366 -15.34 8.32 -17.47
C ASP A 366 -15.35 9.84 -17.29
N GLU A 367 -15.86 10.54 -18.29
CA GLU A 367 -15.93 12.00 -18.31
C GLU A 367 -17.03 12.54 -17.39
N ASN A 368 -17.95 11.68 -16.92
CA ASN A 368 -19.09 12.04 -16.08
C ASN A 368 -18.87 11.73 -14.59
N ILE A 369 -17.64 11.40 -14.17
CA ILE A 369 -17.34 11.12 -12.76
C ILE A 369 -17.60 12.39 -11.94
N ARG A 370 -18.48 12.24 -10.95
CA ARG A 370 -18.71 13.28 -9.93
C ARG A 370 -17.77 13.06 -8.76
N PHE A 371 -16.91 14.04 -8.52
CA PHE A 371 -15.96 14.01 -7.41
C PHE A 371 -16.63 14.45 -6.09
N PRO A 372 -16.35 13.77 -4.96
CA PRO A 372 -16.78 14.24 -3.65
C PRO A 372 -16.20 15.62 -3.29
N GLU A 373 -16.93 16.40 -2.48
CA GLU A 373 -16.55 17.76 -2.07
C GLU A 373 -15.57 17.80 -0.86
N ASN A 374 -15.27 16.64 -0.27
CA ASN A 374 -14.48 16.49 0.96
C ASN A 374 -13.25 15.58 0.81
N ILE A 375 -12.69 15.49 -0.40
CA ILE A 375 -11.46 14.75 -0.69
C ILE A 375 -10.29 15.46 0.02
N PRO A 376 -9.38 14.76 0.71
CA PRO A 376 -8.20 15.39 1.28
C PRO A 376 -7.30 16.05 0.22
N ASP A 377 -6.73 17.22 0.52
CA ASP A 377 -5.87 17.99 -0.40
C ASP A 377 -4.75 17.14 -1.04
N GLU A 378 -4.13 16.27 -0.24
CA GLU A 378 -3.08 15.37 -0.74
C GLU A 378 -3.58 14.38 -1.82
N LYS A 379 -4.84 13.93 -1.71
CA LYS A 379 -5.49 13.06 -2.68
C LYS A 379 -5.89 13.85 -3.92
N ILE A 380 -6.38 15.08 -3.77
CA ILE A 380 -6.65 15.98 -4.91
C ILE A 380 -5.40 16.17 -5.76
N ASP A 381 -4.25 16.46 -5.14
CA ASP A 381 -2.99 16.62 -5.87
C ASP A 381 -2.58 15.34 -6.62
N ILE A 382 -2.84 14.16 -6.06
CA ILE A 382 -2.62 12.88 -6.74
C ILE A 382 -3.57 12.74 -7.95
N LEU A 383 -4.86 13.01 -7.76
CA LEU A 383 -5.86 12.91 -8.84
C LEU A 383 -5.57 13.88 -10.00
N ILE A 384 -5.05 15.07 -9.70
CA ILE A 384 -4.58 16.04 -10.71
C ILE A 384 -3.36 15.47 -11.46
N LYS A 385 -2.36 14.93 -10.75
CA LYS A 385 -1.15 14.36 -11.36
C LYS A 385 -1.45 13.19 -12.29
N LEU A 386 -2.46 12.40 -11.95
CA LEU A 386 -2.89 11.23 -12.71
C LEU A 386 -3.82 11.57 -13.89
N ASP A 387 -4.15 12.86 -14.11
CA ASP A 387 -5.16 13.32 -15.09
C ASP A 387 -6.53 12.65 -14.89
N VAL A 388 -6.85 12.26 -13.64
CA VAL A 388 -8.19 11.78 -13.25
C VAL A 388 -9.14 12.98 -13.14
N ILE A 389 -8.74 14.02 -12.38
CA ILE A 389 -9.40 15.32 -12.44
C ILE A 389 -8.81 16.09 -13.62
N LYS A 390 -9.48 16.01 -14.77
CA LYS A 390 -9.05 16.67 -16.00
C LYS A 390 -9.35 18.16 -15.98
N MET A 391 -8.51 18.97 -16.60
CA MET A 391 -8.78 20.39 -16.84
C MET A 391 -9.91 20.57 -17.87
N ASN A 392 -11.10 20.92 -17.37
CA ASN A 392 -12.27 21.34 -18.13
C ASN A 392 -13.04 22.39 -17.30
N SER A 393 -14.06 23.02 -17.90
CA SER A 393 -14.80 24.11 -17.26
C SER A 393 -15.50 23.69 -15.96
N GLU A 394 -16.08 22.49 -15.92
CA GLU A 394 -16.79 21.96 -14.74
C GLU A 394 -15.83 21.68 -13.58
N ASN A 395 -14.73 20.98 -13.86
CA ASN A 395 -13.72 20.64 -12.86
C ASN A 395 -12.97 21.88 -12.35
N LEU A 396 -12.76 22.90 -13.20
CA LEU A 396 -12.20 24.18 -12.76
C LEU A 396 -13.12 24.88 -11.75
N ILE A 397 -14.43 24.95 -12.02
CA ILE A 397 -15.43 25.49 -11.09
C ILE A 397 -15.46 24.68 -9.79
N PHE A 398 -15.42 23.35 -9.90
CA PHE A 398 -15.36 22.45 -8.75
C PHE A 398 -14.14 22.71 -7.86
N ILE A 399 -12.93 22.76 -8.43
CA ILE A 399 -11.70 23.03 -7.67
C ILE A 399 -11.75 24.43 -7.03
N ARG A 400 -12.26 25.46 -7.73
CA ARG A 400 -12.44 26.80 -7.15
C ARG A 400 -13.34 26.82 -5.92
N ASN A 401 -14.43 26.05 -5.95
CA ASN A 401 -15.44 26.07 -4.89
C ASN A 401 -15.03 25.27 -3.65
N TYR A 402 -14.30 24.17 -3.83
CA TYR A 402 -14.05 23.21 -2.75
C TYR A 402 -12.57 23.02 -2.39
N TYR A 403 -11.63 23.36 -3.29
CA TYR A 403 -10.20 23.04 -3.15
C TYR A 403 -9.28 24.20 -3.54
N GLU A 404 -9.47 25.36 -2.89
CA GLU A 404 -8.69 26.59 -3.15
C GLU A 404 -7.16 26.37 -2.98
N SER A 405 -6.76 25.53 -2.01
CA SER A 405 -5.35 25.18 -1.75
C SER A 405 -4.67 24.53 -2.96
N SER A 406 -5.39 23.66 -3.68
CA SER A 406 -4.91 22.94 -4.87
C SER A 406 -5.18 23.68 -6.18
N LEU A 407 -5.95 24.77 -6.21
CA LEU A 407 -6.28 25.52 -7.44
C LEU A 407 -5.04 25.96 -8.22
N ASN A 408 -4.08 26.56 -7.52
CA ASN A 408 -2.82 27.01 -8.14
C ASN A 408 -2.03 25.84 -8.72
N TYR A 409 -2.04 24.69 -8.06
CA TYR A 409 -1.38 23.49 -8.54
C TYR A 409 -2.08 22.96 -9.80
N PHE A 410 -3.42 22.87 -9.76
CA PHE A 410 -4.25 22.39 -10.87
C PHE A 410 -4.06 23.21 -12.16
N ILE A 411 -4.10 24.54 -12.04
CA ILE A 411 -3.90 25.46 -13.18
C ILE A 411 -2.49 25.31 -13.75
N LYS A 412 -1.45 25.35 -12.90
CA LYS A 412 -0.06 25.30 -13.37
C LYS A 412 0.27 23.97 -14.02
N PHE A 413 -0.21 22.86 -13.46
CA PHE A 413 0.01 21.54 -14.02
C PHE A 413 -0.67 21.37 -15.38
N ASN A 414 -1.86 21.97 -15.56
CA ASN A 414 -2.67 21.86 -16.77
C ASN A 414 -2.71 23.15 -17.61
N LEU A 415 -1.65 23.95 -17.59
CA LEU A 415 -1.67 25.32 -18.14
C LEU A 415 -2.16 25.38 -19.60
N ASN A 416 -1.72 24.46 -20.45
CA ASN A 416 -2.12 24.46 -21.87
C ASN A 416 -3.64 24.28 -22.03
N LYS A 417 -4.21 23.26 -21.37
CA LYS A 417 -5.68 23.02 -21.38
C LYS A 417 -6.42 24.19 -20.72
N TYR A 418 -5.87 24.77 -19.65
CA TYR A 418 -6.44 25.95 -19.01
C TYR A 418 -6.55 27.12 -20.00
N LEU A 419 -5.50 27.40 -20.78
CA LEU A 419 -5.52 28.45 -21.81
C LEU A 419 -6.52 28.18 -22.94
N GLU A 420 -6.84 26.92 -23.22
CA GLU A 420 -7.81 26.52 -24.23
C GLU A 420 -9.26 26.73 -23.77
N ILE A 421 -9.56 26.47 -22.49
CA ILE A 421 -10.93 26.55 -21.96
C ILE A 421 -11.32 27.94 -21.45
N ILE A 422 -10.34 28.79 -21.10
CA ILE A 422 -10.64 30.10 -20.53
C ILE A 422 -11.32 31.02 -21.54
N ASP A 423 -12.46 31.56 -21.11
CA ASP A 423 -13.24 32.57 -21.81
C ASP A 423 -13.60 33.73 -20.85
N ASN A 424 -14.38 34.70 -21.34
CA ASN A 424 -14.83 35.83 -20.52
C ASN A 424 -15.69 35.42 -19.30
N ASN A 425 -16.31 34.23 -19.32
CA ASN A 425 -17.17 33.75 -18.24
C ASN A 425 -16.36 33.01 -17.15
N LEU A 426 -15.29 32.31 -17.55
CA LEU A 426 -14.44 31.54 -16.64
C LEU A 426 -13.24 32.32 -16.14
N PHE A 427 -12.86 33.44 -16.78
CA PHE A 427 -11.70 34.24 -16.38
C PHE A 427 -11.79 34.73 -14.93
N SER A 428 -10.68 34.58 -14.17
CA SER A 428 -10.48 35.17 -12.84
C SER A 428 -9.27 36.10 -12.86
N GLN A 429 -9.44 37.27 -12.24
CA GLN A 429 -8.36 38.25 -12.10
C GLN A 429 -7.30 37.76 -11.12
N GLU A 430 -7.71 37.10 -10.04
CA GLU A 430 -6.83 36.57 -9.00
C GLU A 430 -5.90 35.49 -9.59
N GLU A 431 -6.47 34.56 -10.36
CA GLU A 431 -5.71 33.51 -11.05
C GLU A 431 -4.71 34.08 -12.05
N LEU A 432 -5.12 35.10 -12.82
CA LEU A 432 -4.21 35.83 -13.71
C LEU A 432 -3.01 36.39 -12.95
N LEU A 433 -3.22 37.07 -11.82
CA LEU A 433 -2.13 37.68 -11.04
C LEU A 433 -1.13 36.63 -10.52
N VAL A 434 -1.61 35.44 -10.15
CA VAL A 434 -0.74 34.31 -9.77
C VAL A 434 0.08 33.84 -10.97
N ILE A 435 -0.54 33.69 -12.15
CA ILE A 435 0.13 33.24 -13.37
C ILE A 435 1.18 34.26 -13.84
N LEU A 436 0.86 35.56 -13.81
CA LEU A 436 1.79 36.62 -14.19
C LEU A 436 3.07 36.60 -13.34
N SER A 437 2.91 36.30 -12.05
CA SER A 437 4.01 36.24 -11.07
C SER A 437 4.84 34.96 -11.19
N ASP A 438 4.37 33.92 -11.89
CA ASP A 438 5.09 32.66 -12.01
C ASP A 438 6.19 32.74 -13.08
N LYS A 439 7.43 32.46 -12.68
CA LYS A 439 8.62 32.51 -13.56
C LYS A 439 8.70 31.33 -14.54
N LYS A 440 7.98 30.23 -14.28
CA LYS A 440 7.96 29.04 -15.15
C LYS A 440 6.99 29.18 -16.33
N VAL A 441 6.06 30.13 -16.26
CA VAL A 441 5.09 30.39 -17.31
C VAL A 441 5.69 31.32 -18.35
N ASP A 442 5.58 30.94 -19.62
CA ASP A 442 6.11 31.71 -20.75
C ASP A 442 5.31 33.01 -20.99
N VAL A 443 5.94 33.92 -21.73
CA VAL A 443 5.38 35.25 -22.02
C VAL A 443 4.11 35.16 -22.89
N GLU A 444 4.05 34.23 -23.85
CA GLU A 444 2.91 34.13 -24.76
C GLU A 444 1.64 33.73 -24.00
N SER A 445 1.75 32.74 -23.12
CA SER A 445 0.67 32.30 -22.23
C SER A 445 0.14 33.44 -21.35
N LYS A 446 1.04 34.23 -20.75
CA LYS A 446 0.67 35.42 -19.95
C LYS A 446 -0.08 36.45 -20.78
N LEU A 447 0.42 36.76 -21.97
CA LEU A 447 -0.21 37.73 -22.88
C LEU A 447 -1.56 37.25 -23.42
N LYS A 448 -1.76 35.94 -23.61
CA LYS A 448 -3.07 35.38 -23.98
C LYS A 448 -4.12 35.65 -22.91
N LEU A 449 -3.78 35.40 -21.64
CA LEU A 449 -4.71 35.61 -20.52
C LEU A 449 -4.99 37.08 -20.24
N LEU A 450 -4.00 37.95 -20.42
CA LEU A 450 -4.17 39.40 -20.23
C LEU A 450 -5.28 40.00 -21.11
N LYS A 451 -5.53 39.43 -22.29
CA LYS A 451 -6.59 39.89 -23.20
C LYS A 451 -8.01 39.84 -22.61
N PHE A 452 -8.22 39.00 -21.60
CA PHE A 452 -9.49 38.88 -20.90
C PHE A 452 -9.63 39.89 -19.75
N SER A 453 -8.53 40.49 -19.29
CA SER A 453 -8.54 41.45 -18.20
C SER A 453 -8.85 42.86 -18.69
N ASN A 454 -9.86 43.49 -18.09
CA ASN A 454 -10.12 44.93 -18.21
C ASN A 454 -9.80 45.69 -16.91
N GLN A 455 -9.27 44.99 -15.90
CA GLN A 455 -9.00 45.57 -14.60
C GLN A 455 -7.63 46.23 -14.57
N LYS A 456 -7.44 47.14 -13.62
CA LYS A 456 -6.14 47.78 -13.39
C LYS A 456 -5.18 46.79 -12.74
N ILE A 457 -3.96 46.73 -13.26
CA ILE A 457 -2.92 45.83 -12.80
C ILE A 457 -1.67 46.66 -12.49
N LYS A 458 -1.15 46.41 -11.30
CA LYS A 458 0.09 47.01 -10.80
C LYS A 458 1.30 46.29 -11.36
N ILE A 459 2.29 47.04 -11.80
CA ILE A 459 3.60 46.49 -12.24
C ILE A 459 4.72 46.80 -11.26
N MET A 460 4.54 47.77 -10.37
CA MET A 460 5.55 48.13 -9.40
C MET A 460 5.69 47.02 -8.36
N ASP A 461 6.94 46.74 -7.97
CA ASP A 461 7.32 45.65 -7.07
C ASP A 461 6.90 44.25 -7.55
N LYS A 462 6.75 44.08 -8.88
CA LYS A 462 6.47 42.81 -9.54
C LYS A 462 7.60 42.40 -10.49
N ASP A 463 7.96 41.12 -10.45
CA ASP A 463 8.96 40.50 -11.33
C ASP A 463 8.36 40.08 -12.68
N TYR A 464 7.48 40.89 -13.27
CA TYR A 464 6.86 40.55 -14.56
C TYR A 464 7.87 40.72 -15.71
N PRO A 465 7.83 39.87 -16.76
CA PRO A 465 8.62 40.07 -17.98
C PRO A 465 8.33 41.43 -18.63
N VAL A 466 9.32 42.04 -19.29
CA VAL A 466 9.21 43.40 -19.86
C VAL A 466 8.06 43.51 -20.86
N GLU A 467 7.84 42.48 -21.69
CA GLU A 467 6.74 42.42 -22.65
C GLU A 467 5.38 42.44 -21.96
N VAL A 468 5.26 41.74 -20.84
CA VAL A 468 4.06 41.69 -19.99
C VAL A 468 3.83 43.04 -19.31
N GLN A 469 4.88 43.66 -18.77
CA GLN A 469 4.80 45.01 -18.18
C GLN A 469 4.32 46.03 -19.21
N ASN A 470 4.89 46.01 -20.42
CA ASN A 470 4.50 46.90 -21.51
C ASN A 470 3.02 46.74 -21.88
N HIS A 471 2.55 45.49 -22.03
CA HIS A 471 1.15 45.22 -22.31
C HIS A 471 0.22 45.75 -21.20
N ILE A 472 0.58 45.54 -19.94
CA ILE A 472 -0.18 46.05 -18.79
C ILE A 472 -0.22 47.57 -18.79
N LEU A 473 0.91 48.26 -19.02
CA LEU A 473 0.95 49.71 -19.06
C LEU A 473 0.10 50.31 -20.20
N GLU A 474 -0.05 49.60 -21.31
CA GLU A 474 -0.84 50.05 -22.46
C GLU A 474 -2.35 49.83 -22.25
N ASN A 475 -2.76 48.73 -21.60
CA ASN A 475 -4.15 48.27 -21.59
C ASN A 475 -4.80 48.24 -20.19
N ASN A 476 -4.00 48.04 -19.14
CA ASN A 476 -4.46 47.74 -17.77
C ASN A 476 -3.78 48.63 -16.72
N TYR A 477 -3.26 49.80 -17.12
CA TYR A 477 -2.46 50.64 -16.24
C TYR A 477 -3.21 51.11 -14.97
N ASP A 478 -2.61 50.87 -13.80
CA ASP A 478 -3.08 51.42 -12.54
C ASP A 478 -2.53 52.84 -12.29
N ASN A 479 -3.40 53.84 -12.45
CA ASN A 479 -3.08 55.25 -12.21
C ASN A 479 -2.48 55.56 -10.82
N SER A 480 -2.69 54.71 -9.81
CA SER A 480 -2.09 54.90 -8.48
C SER A 480 -0.55 54.77 -8.50
N GLU A 481 0.02 54.10 -9.50
CA GLU A 481 1.47 53.90 -9.65
C GLU A 481 2.19 55.06 -10.37
N PHE A 482 1.45 56.10 -10.80
CA PHE A 482 1.99 57.20 -11.60
C PHE A 482 3.27 57.80 -11.02
N LEU A 483 3.27 58.06 -9.71
CA LEU A 483 4.40 58.69 -9.03
C LEU A 483 5.65 57.80 -9.03
N GLU A 484 5.46 56.49 -8.86
CA GLU A 484 6.57 55.54 -8.85
C GLU A 484 7.16 55.34 -10.24
N LEU A 485 6.32 55.31 -11.28
CA LEU A 485 6.77 55.22 -12.67
C LEU A 485 7.64 56.41 -13.08
N ILE A 486 7.21 57.65 -12.79
CA ILE A 486 7.98 58.85 -13.18
C ILE A 486 9.26 59.01 -12.35
N LYS A 487 9.26 58.55 -11.10
CA LYS A 487 10.44 58.56 -10.23
C LYS A 487 11.48 57.54 -10.70
N ASN A 488 11.05 56.33 -11.05
CA ASN A 488 11.90 55.22 -11.45
C ASN A 488 12.13 55.14 -12.97
N PHE A 489 11.73 56.15 -13.74
CA PHE A 489 11.78 56.16 -15.21
C PHE A 489 13.12 55.70 -15.83
N ASN A 490 14.25 55.95 -15.16
CA ASN A 490 15.56 55.53 -15.66
C ASN A 490 15.79 54.01 -15.64
N ASN A 491 15.07 53.29 -14.78
CA ASN A 491 15.25 51.86 -14.54
C ASN A 491 14.59 51.00 -15.62
N PHE A 492 13.73 51.60 -16.45
CA PHE A 492 12.99 50.90 -17.49
C PHE A 492 13.77 50.86 -18.82
N GLU A 493 13.44 49.90 -19.67
CA GLU A 493 13.97 49.81 -21.04
C GLU A 493 13.36 50.88 -21.96
N GLU A 494 13.98 51.15 -23.11
CA GLU A 494 13.57 52.25 -24.00
C GLU A 494 12.11 52.12 -24.47
N LYS A 495 11.65 50.92 -24.82
CA LYS A 495 10.24 50.71 -25.22
C LYS A 495 9.29 51.06 -24.07
N THR A 496 9.57 50.59 -22.86
CA THR A 496 8.77 50.89 -21.66
C THR A 496 8.81 52.39 -21.32
N LYS A 497 9.96 53.05 -21.49
CA LYS A 497 10.09 54.51 -21.35
C LYS A 497 9.22 55.27 -22.34
N GLU A 498 9.05 54.81 -23.58
CA GLU A 498 8.11 55.42 -24.53
C GLU A 498 6.67 55.31 -24.04
N ILE A 499 6.27 54.15 -23.51
CA ILE A 499 4.93 53.94 -22.96
C ILE A 499 4.70 54.85 -21.74
N ILE A 500 5.63 54.88 -20.79
CA ILE A 500 5.55 55.77 -19.61
C ILE A 500 5.52 57.24 -20.03
N PHE A 501 6.26 57.63 -21.06
CA PHE A 501 6.23 58.98 -21.61
C PHE A 501 4.84 59.35 -22.14
N ASN A 502 4.19 58.43 -22.88
CA ASN A 502 2.81 58.63 -23.37
C ASN A 502 1.79 58.69 -22.23
N ILE A 503 1.90 57.82 -21.22
CA ILE A 503 1.08 57.86 -19.99
C ILE A 503 1.24 59.23 -19.30
N THR A 504 2.47 59.71 -19.17
CA THR A 504 2.79 61.00 -18.56
C THR A 504 2.22 62.16 -19.37
N LYS A 505 2.26 62.08 -20.69
CA LYS A 505 1.69 63.09 -21.58
C LYS A 505 0.17 63.17 -21.43
N ASN A 506 -0.50 62.03 -21.32
CA ASN A 506 -1.94 61.96 -21.09
C ASN A 506 -2.35 62.40 -19.68
N ASN A 507 -1.40 62.40 -18.73
CA ASN A 507 -1.62 62.79 -17.34
C ASN A 507 -0.78 64.02 -16.93
N ILE A 508 -0.74 65.02 -17.83
CA ILE A 508 0.18 66.17 -17.72
C ILE A 508 -0.02 67.00 -16.44
N GLY A 509 -1.24 67.08 -15.92
CA GLY A 509 -1.53 67.80 -14.66
C GLY A 509 -0.84 67.17 -13.45
N ASN A 510 -0.88 65.83 -13.35
CA ASN A 510 -0.16 65.12 -12.29
C ASN A 510 1.35 65.20 -12.47
N PHE A 511 1.83 65.21 -13.72
CA PHE A 511 3.24 65.44 -14.03
C PHE A 511 3.72 66.79 -13.50
N TYR A 512 3.00 67.88 -13.77
CA TYR A 512 3.32 69.22 -13.27
C TYR A 512 3.44 69.29 -11.76
N SER A 513 2.50 68.64 -11.06
CA SER A 513 2.43 68.65 -9.59
C SER A 513 3.53 67.84 -8.92
N ASN A 514 4.26 66.99 -9.67
CA ASN A 514 5.28 66.08 -9.15
C ASN A 514 6.63 66.21 -9.88
N LEU A 515 6.90 67.35 -10.52
CA LEU A 515 8.14 67.60 -11.24
C LEU A 515 9.39 67.50 -10.35
N ASP A 516 9.27 67.80 -9.06
CA ASP A 516 10.33 67.70 -8.06
C ASP A 516 10.76 66.25 -7.79
N LYS A 517 9.84 65.30 -7.94
CA LYS A 517 10.06 63.85 -7.75
C LYS A 517 10.34 63.11 -9.05
N THR A 518 10.09 63.74 -10.20
CA THR A 518 10.25 63.12 -11.51
C THR A 518 11.73 62.94 -11.86
N SER A 519 12.07 61.79 -12.45
CA SER A 519 13.41 61.56 -13.00
C SER A 519 13.84 62.68 -13.96
N PRO A 520 15.06 63.23 -13.81
CA PRO A 520 15.58 64.27 -14.69
C PRO A 520 15.58 63.90 -16.18
N SER A 521 15.71 62.63 -16.53
CA SER A 521 15.70 62.19 -17.93
C SER A 521 14.33 62.33 -18.59
N LEU A 522 13.24 62.04 -17.85
CA LEU A 522 11.87 62.22 -18.32
C LEU A 522 11.57 63.71 -18.55
N ILE A 523 11.95 64.58 -17.60
CA ILE A 523 11.84 66.03 -17.75
C ILE A 523 12.59 66.50 -19.00
N LYS A 524 13.84 66.05 -19.18
CA LYS A 524 14.65 66.40 -20.36
C LYS A 524 14.01 65.88 -21.65
N LYS A 525 13.37 64.70 -21.62
CA LYS A 525 12.67 64.13 -22.78
C LYS A 525 11.50 65.03 -23.19
N PHE A 526 10.65 65.47 -22.25
CA PHE A 526 9.58 66.43 -22.51
C PHE A 526 10.08 67.76 -23.10
N LEU A 527 11.17 68.32 -22.56
CA LEU A 527 11.69 69.60 -23.04
C LEU A 527 12.32 69.49 -24.44
N LYS A 528 12.94 68.35 -24.77
CA LYS A 528 13.54 68.08 -26.09
C LYS A 528 12.52 67.65 -27.14
N GLY A 529 11.43 67.01 -26.73
CA GLY A 529 10.41 66.43 -27.61
C GLY A 529 9.85 67.47 -28.57
N LYS A 530 9.89 67.21 -29.88
CA LYS A 530 9.35 68.12 -30.90
C LYS A 530 7.81 68.07 -30.92
N GLU A 531 7.26 66.95 -30.50
CA GLU A 531 5.85 66.63 -30.32
C GLU A 531 5.21 67.27 -29.08
N ILE A 532 6.00 67.93 -28.24
CA ILE A 532 5.53 68.65 -27.06
C ILE A 532 5.42 70.13 -27.40
N ASP A 533 4.22 70.68 -27.18
CA ASP A 533 3.91 72.08 -27.47
C ASP A 533 4.77 73.07 -26.66
N SER A 534 4.99 74.25 -27.23
CA SER A 534 5.81 75.29 -26.59
C SER A 534 5.22 75.79 -25.28
N GLU A 535 3.89 75.82 -25.14
CA GLU A 535 3.19 76.19 -23.91
C GLU A 535 3.41 75.14 -22.81
N VAL A 536 3.34 73.85 -23.13
CA VAL A 536 3.65 72.76 -22.17
C VAL A 536 5.09 72.88 -21.67
N LYS A 537 6.05 73.14 -22.58
CA LYS A 537 7.46 73.35 -22.20
C LYS A 537 7.63 74.56 -21.29
N LEU A 538 6.89 75.64 -21.55
CA LEU A 538 6.91 76.83 -20.71
C LEU A 538 6.42 76.53 -19.30
N ILE A 539 5.29 75.84 -19.17
CA ILE A 539 4.72 75.44 -17.87
C ILE A 539 5.71 74.58 -17.09
N ILE A 540 6.36 73.60 -17.75
CA ILE A 540 7.40 72.77 -17.11
C ILE A 540 8.54 73.65 -16.59
N LEU A 541 9.04 74.58 -17.40
CA LEU A 541 10.11 75.50 -16.99
C LEU A 541 9.70 76.40 -15.82
N ILE A 542 8.50 76.98 -15.87
CA ILE A 542 7.98 77.79 -14.77
C ILE A 542 7.87 76.96 -13.49
N ASN A 543 7.34 75.73 -13.58
CA ASN A 543 7.16 74.88 -12.41
C ASN A 543 8.50 74.39 -11.82
N LEU A 544 9.52 74.17 -12.67
CA LEU A 544 10.88 73.87 -12.23
C LEU A 544 11.46 74.96 -11.32
N LEU A 545 11.09 76.23 -11.52
CA LEU A 545 11.55 77.35 -10.69
C LEU A 545 11.07 77.26 -9.24
N TYR A 546 9.99 76.55 -8.93
CA TYR A 546 9.53 76.42 -7.55
C TYR A 546 10.54 75.67 -6.67
N PHE A 547 11.22 74.65 -7.21
CA PHE A 547 12.12 73.79 -6.43
C PHE A 547 13.59 73.85 -6.84
N ILE A 548 13.92 74.33 -8.05
CA ILE A 548 15.33 74.60 -8.41
C ILE A 548 15.76 75.93 -7.77
N ARG A 549 16.85 75.88 -7.00
CA ARG A 549 17.41 77.04 -6.29
C ARG A 549 18.56 77.72 -7.03
N GLU A 550 19.30 76.98 -7.84
CA GLU A 550 20.49 77.46 -8.55
C GLU A 550 20.16 77.76 -10.02
N VAL A 551 20.49 78.97 -10.47
CA VAL A 551 20.26 79.40 -11.85
C VAL A 551 21.00 78.51 -12.85
N GLU A 552 22.17 78.00 -12.50
CA GLU A 552 22.98 77.09 -13.32
C GLU A 552 22.28 75.74 -13.51
N LYS A 553 21.63 75.22 -12.46
CA LYS A 553 20.83 73.99 -12.54
C LYS A 553 19.59 74.21 -13.40
N PHE A 554 18.91 75.33 -13.24
CA PHE A 554 17.75 75.67 -14.06
C PHE A 554 18.11 75.84 -15.55
N TYR A 555 19.21 76.54 -15.82
CA TYR A 555 19.71 76.77 -17.17
C TYR A 555 19.98 75.47 -17.93
N LYS A 556 20.38 74.39 -17.24
CA LYS A 556 20.55 73.06 -17.87
C LYS A 556 19.26 72.51 -18.51
N TYR A 557 18.09 72.90 -18.00
CA TYR A 557 16.78 72.56 -18.58
C TYR A 557 16.35 73.59 -19.63
N LEU A 558 16.49 74.89 -19.33
CA LEU A 558 16.13 75.97 -20.26
C LEU A 558 16.85 75.86 -21.61
N LYS A 559 18.15 75.51 -21.57
CA LYS A 559 18.94 75.33 -22.80
C LYS A 559 18.43 74.22 -23.71
N LEU A 560 17.59 73.30 -23.23
CA LEU A 560 16.99 72.26 -24.06
C LEU A 560 15.87 72.80 -24.95
N VAL A 561 15.27 73.94 -24.57
CA VAL A 561 14.18 74.59 -25.30
C VAL A 561 14.68 75.80 -26.11
N LYS A 562 15.54 76.63 -25.51
CA LYS A 562 16.02 77.91 -26.08
C LYS A 562 17.53 78.12 -25.85
N SER A 563 18.37 77.19 -26.33
CA SER A 563 19.82 77.15 -26.04
C SER A 563 20.61 78.42 -26.35
N LYS A 564 20.24 79.17 -27.38
CA LYS A 564 21.00 80.35 -27.83
C LYS A 564 20.61 81.64 -27.12
N ASP A 565 19.34 81.79 -26.78
CA ASP A 565 18.77 83.06 -26.33
C ASP A 565 19.11 83.38 -24.87
N TYR A 566 19.33 82.36 -24.04
CA TYR A 566 19.55 82.50 -22.59
C TYR A 566 20.98 82.15 -22.15
N LYS A 567 21.95 82.12 -23.07
CA LYS A 567 23.32 81.66 -22.77
C LYS A 567 24.01 82.44 -21.65
N ASP A 568 23.67 83.72 -21.53
CA ASP A 568 24.27 84.64 -20.57
C ASP A 568 23.48 84.72 -19.25
N LEU A 569 22.37 83.97 -19.10
CA LEU A 569 21.54 83.95 -17.88
C LEU A 569 22.32 83.56 -16.61
N VAL A 570 23.35 82.73 -16.76
CA VAL A 570 24.20 82.25 -15.65
C VAL A 570 25.37 83.19 -15.34
N LYS A 571 25.56 84.27 -16.11
CA LYS A 571 26.61 85.27 -15.87
C LYS A 571 26.09 86.33 -14.91
N ARG A 572 26.97 86.91 -14.09
CA ARG A 572 26.66 88.05 -13.23
C ARG A 572 27.11 89.36 -13.85
N ASN A 573 26.48 90.46 -13.46
CA ASN A 573 26.81 91.82 -13.92
C ASN A 573 26.79 91.99 -15.45
N THR A 574 25.87 91.32 -16.15
CA THR A 574 25.75 91.39 -17.61
C THR A 574 24.33 91.70 -18.05
N SER A 575 24.17 92.26 -19.25
CA SER A 575 22.89 92.30 -19.95
C SER A 575 22.93 91.48 -21.24
N PHE A 576 21.78 90.93 -21.63
CA PHE A 576 21.63 90.19 -22.89
C PHE A 576 20.23 90.36 -23.46
N ASN A 577 20.10 90.11 -24.77
CA ASN A 577 18.91 90.41 -25.55
C ASN A 577 18.11 89.14 -25.88
N ILE A 578 16.79 89.20 -25.72
CA ILE A 578 15.86 88.12 -26.00
C ILE A 578 14.70 88.64 -26.86
N SER A 579 14.21 87.82 -27.80
CA SER A 579 13.08 88.21 -28.65
C SER A 579 11.78 88.41 -27.87
N VAL A 580 11.02 89.45 -28.24
CA VAL A 580 9.69 89.72 -27.68
C VAL A 580 8.69 88.69 -28.21
N ASN A 581 8.17 87.85 -27.31
CA ASN A 581 7.06 86.94 -27.55
C ASN A 581 6.43 86.52 -26.21
N ALA A 582 5.22 85.94 -26.27
CA ALA A 582 4.47 85.54 -25.09
C ALA A 582 5.23 84.55 -24.17
N PHE A 583 5.95 83.59 -24.76
CA PHE A 583 6.75 82.61 -24.02
C PHE A 583 7.84 83.29 -23.19
N ASN A 584 8.63 84.17 -23.82
CA ASN A 584 9.73 84.87 -23.17
C ASN A 584 9.22 85.86 -22.13
N LEU A 585 8.12 86.58 -22.39
CA LEU A 585 7.52 87.49 -21.43
C LEU A 585 7.15 86.76 -20.12
N GLN A 586 6.40 85.67 -20.22
CA GLN A 586 5.98 84.89 -19.04
C GLN A 586 7.17 84.28 -18.30
N LEU A 587 8.13 83.70 -19.03
CA LEU A 587 9.33 83.13 -18.41
C LEU A 587 10.17 84.20 -17.68
N LEU A 588 10.40 85.35 -18.31
CA LEU A 588 11.19 86.44 -17.72
C LEU A 588 10.54 87.02 -16.47
N GLN A 589 9.20 87.18 -16.46
CA GLN A 589 8.47 87.57 -15.26
C GLN A 589 8.74 86.61 -14.10
N LYS A 590 8.65 85.30 -14.35
CA LYS A 590 8.92 84.27 -13.33
C LYS A 590 10.39 84.18 -12.92
N LEU A 591 11.32 84.40 -13.84
CA LEU A 591 12.75 84.49 -13.50
C LEU A 591 13.05 85.68 -12.59
N LYS A 592 12.41 86.83 -12.82
CA LYS A 592 12.53 88.01 -11.96
C LYS A 592 11.93 87.75 -10.58
N GLU A 593 10.71 87.21 -10.51
CA GLU A 593 10.06 86.83 -9.24
C GLU A 593 10.91 85.85 -8.41
N LYS A 594 11.56 84.90 -9.07
CA LYS A 594 12.46 83.94 -8.42
C LYS A 594 13.79 84.56 -7.96
N GLY A 595 14.15 85.73 -8.49
CA GLY A 595 15.43 86.37 -8.27
C GLY A 595 16.59 85.77 -9.07
N PHE A 596 16.31 85.13 -10.21
CA PHE A 596 17.34 84.64 -11.14
C PHE A 596 17.85 85.72 -12.10
N ILE A 597 17.11 86.83 -12.23
CA ILE A 597 17.50 88.04 -12.95
C ILE A 597 17.14 89.27 -12.10
N GLU A 598 17.83 90.38 -12.31
CA GLU A 598 17.58 91.64 -11.61
C GLU A 598 16.34 92.34 -12.19
N SER A 599 16.30 92.48 -13.51
CA SER A 599 15.24 93.18 -14.23
C SER A 599 15.26 92.82 -15.71
N PHE A 600 14.17 93.16 -16.41
CA PHE A 600 14.14 93.16 -17.86
C PHE A 600 13.24 94.31 -18.34
N SER A 601 13.54 94.87 -19.51
CA SER A 601 12.77 95.94 -20.13
C SER A 601 12.73 95.76 -21.65
N GLN A 602 11.64 96.21 -22.28
CA GLN A 602 11.51 96.21 -23.73
C GLN A 602 12.25 97.42 -24.31
N VAL A 603 13.30 97.18 -25.10
CA VAL A 603 14.13 98.26 -25.69
C VAL A 603 13.66 98.65 -27.09
N ASN A 604 12.99 97.72 -27.80
CA ASN A 604 12.29 98.00 -29.05
C ASN A 604 11.14 96.99 -29.27
N GLU A 605 10.41 97.10 -30.38
CA GLU A 605 9.27 96.22 -30.70
C GLU A 605 9.61 94.72 -30.73
N SER A 606 10.89 94.37 -30.92
CA SER A 606 11.35 93.00 -31.16
C SER A 606 12.23 92.41 -30.06
N ILE A 607 12.74 93.21 -29.12
CA ILE A 607 13.78 92.81 -28.16
C ILE A 607 13.47 93.25 -26.72
N TYR A 608 13.56 92.29 -25.79
CA TYR A 608 13.76 92.51 -24.35
C TYR A 608 15.25 92.54 -24.03
N GLU A 609 15.72 93.56 -23.32
CA GLU A 609 17.01 93.55 -22.63
C GLU A 609 16.82 93.01 -21.21
N VAL A 610 17.61 92.01 -20.85
CA VAL A 610 17.54 91.30 -19.58
C VAL A 610 18.84 91.56 -18.81
N THR A 611 18.72 92.07 -17.58
CA THR A 611 19.86 92.32 -16.69
C THR A 611 20.02 91.18 -15.70
N THR A 612 21.18 90.52 -15.70
CA THR A 612 21.47 89.45 -14.73
C THR A 612 21.78 90.01 -13.35
N ILE A 613 21.73 89.14 -12.34
CA ILE A 613 21.99 89.51 -10.94
C ILE A 613 23.36 90.21 -10.85
N LYS A 614 23.37 91.38 -10.20
CA LYS A 614 24.59 92.09 -9.88
C LYS A 614 25.22 91.53 -8.61
N ASP A 615 26.55 91.51 -8.55
CA ASP A 615 27.22 91.28 -7.28
C ASP A 615 26.85 92.43 -6.33
N ARG A 616 26.53 92.11 -5.07
CA ARG A 616 26.35 93.17 -4.06
C ARG A 616 27.69 93.89 -3.96
N GLU A 617 27.70 95.19 -4.27
CA GLU A 617 28.82 96.05 -3.91
C GLU A 617 28.99 95.93 -2.40
N ASN A 618 30.12 95.36 -1.97
CA ASN A 618 30.54 95.45 -0.58
C ASN A 618 30.79 96.94 -0.33
N PHE A 619 29.81 97.64 0.24
CA PHE A 619 30.09 98.87 0.96
C PHE A 619 31.01 98.48 2.11
N ILE A 620 32.29 98.80 1.94
CA ILE A 620 33.28 98.77 3.01
C ILE A 620 32.91 99.94 3.93
N ASP A 621 32.41 99.64 5.11
CA ASP A 621 32.52 100.52 6.28
C ASP A 621 33.73 100.08 7.12
#